data_AF-A0A524QB95-F1
#
_entry.id   AF-A0A524QB95-F1
#
_cell.length_a   1.000
_cell.length_b   1.000
_cell.length_c   1.000
_cell.angle_alpha   90.00
_cell.angle_beta   90.00
_cell.angle_gamma   90.00
#
_symmetry.space_group_name_H-M   'P 1'
#
loop_
_entity.id
_entity.type
_entity.pdbx_description
1 polymer ?
#
loop_
_entity_poly.entity_id
_entity_poly.type
_entity_poly.pdbx_seq_one_letter_code
_entity_poly.pdbx_strand_id
1 'polypeptide(L)'
;MANIVTTKLLLNGPRNAIVLVYLESDGATGELDKETLVDPVVDLGLLDGARISLEYVAYNFAGFDARLEFASGLVDNNRKWVLSEGTNHPIDLGRFGGLYDDSTVDGTGQLQITTIGFTSSTDMGSIMLQLRKY
;
A
#
# COMPACT_ATOMS: atom_id res chain seq x y z
N MET A 1 4.69 15.24 16.34
CA MET A 1 5.23 15.55 15.01
C MET A 1 4.13 15.10 14.07
N ALA A 2 4.37 14.55 12.89
CA ALA A 2 3.38 13.70 12.24
C ALA A 2 4.09 12.40 11.88
N ASN A 3 3.35 11.29 11.77
CA ASN A 3 3.89 10.05 11.23
C ASN A 3 4.57 10.31 9.87
N ILE A 4 5.67 9.61 9.62
CA ILE A 4 6.45 9.76 8.39
C ILE A 4 6.15 8.57 7.49
N VAL A 5 5.67 8.87 6.28
CA VAL A 5 5.53 7.91 5.18
C VAL A 5 6.42 8.38 4.04
N THR A 6 7.46 7.61 3.74
CA THR A 6 8.38 7.90 2.64
C THR A 6 8.23 6.86 1.54
N THR A 7 7.72 7.28 0.39
CA THR A 7 7.57 6.45 -0.80
C THR A 7 8.70 6.72 -1.78
N LYS A 8 9.32 5.65 -2.31
CA LYS A 8 10.37 5.71 -3.31
C LYS A 8 10.05 4.76 -4.47
N LEU A 9 9.90 5.33 -5.66
CA LEU A 9 9.76 4.57 -6.90
C LEU A 9 11.14 4.03 -7.33
N LEU A 10 11.31 2.71 -7.28
CA LEU A 10 12.55 2.04 -7.66
C LEU A 10 12.60 1.72 -9.15
N LEU A 11 11.46 1.35 -9.72
CA LEU A 11 11.30 1.03 -11.13
C LEU A 11 9.96 1.55 -11.62
N ASN A 12 9.96 2.21 -12.77
CA ASN A 12 8.75 2.67 -13.43
C ASN A 12 8.72 2.19 -14.90
N GLY A 13 8.44 0.90 -15.09
CA GLY A 13 8.39 0.30 -16.42
C GLY A 13 7.06 0.56 -17.15
N PRO A 14 6.97 0.15 -18.42
CA PRO A 14 5.74 0.28 -19.21
C PRO A 14 4.57 -0.55 -18.64
N ARG A 15 4.88 -1.74 -18.09
CA ARG A 15 3.87 -2.66 -17.55
C ARG A 15 3.91 -2.82 -16.04
N ASN A 16 5.07 -2.63 -15.43
CA ASN A 16 5.26 -2.89 -14.00
C ASN A 16 5.94 -1.70 -13.33
N ALA A 17 5.65 -1.49 -12.05
CA ALA A 17 6.34 -0.57 -11.17
C ALA A 17 6.77 -1.27 -9.89
N ILE A 18 7.90 -0.84 -9.32
CA ILE A 18 8.35 -1.29 -8.00
C ILE A 18 8.46 -0.08 -7.10
N VAL A 19 7.77 -0.12 -5.98
CA VAL A 19 7.71 0.96 -5.00
C VAL A 19 8.22 0.44 -3.66
N LEU A 20 9.06 1.23 -3.00
CA LEU A 20 9.54 0.99 -1.65
C LEU A 20 8.97 2.06 -0.72
N VAL A 21 8.33 1.63 0.35
CA VAL A 21 7.69 2.49 1.35
C VAL A 21 8.39 2.29 2.68
N TYR A 22 8.66 3.38 3.38
CA TYR A 22 9.14 3.41 4.75
C TYR A 22 8.12 4.12 5.64
N LEU A 23 7.88 3.55 6.81
CA LEU A 23 6.93 4.04 7.81
C LEU A 23 7.66 4.26 9.12
N GLU A 24 7.47 5.42 9.75
CA GLU A 24 7.98 5.73 11.09
C GLU A 24 6.91 6.48 11.88
N SER A 25 6.56 5.95 13.05
CA SER A 25 5.57 6.57 13.93
C SER A 25 6.22 7.69 14.74
N ASP A 26 5.48 8.77 14.98
CA ASP A 26 5.96 9.83 15.85
C ASP A 26 5.62 9.60 17.34
N GLY A 27 4.94 8.50 17.66
CA GLY A 27 4.53 8.14 19.01
C GLY A 27 3.40 9.00 19.60
N ALA A 28 2.75 9.84 18.80
CA ALA A 28 1.73 10.79 19.28
C ALA A 28 0.49 10.90 18.38
N THR A 29 0.68 10.84 17.06
CA THR A 29 -0.39 10.98 16.05
C THR A 29 -1.32 9.78 16.04
N GLY A 30 -0.81 8.60 16.43
CA GLY A 30 -1.54 7.35 16.40
C GLY A 30 -1.46 6.66 15.03
N GLU A 31 -2.52 5.94 14.67
CA GLU A 31 -2.55 5.12 13.46
C GLU A 31 -2.52 5.95 12.16
N LEU A 32 -2.01 5.33 11.09
CA LEU A 32 -2.32 5.74 9.74
C LEU A 32 -3.70 5.18 9.37
N ASP A 33 -4.63 6.04 8.94
CA ASP A 33 -5.95 5.65 8.46
C ASP A 33 -6.08 6.00 6.97
N LYS A 34 -6.20 4.97 6.13
CA LYS A 34 -6.30 5.11 4.66
C LYS A 34 -5.23 6.00 4.04
N GLU A 35 -4.01 5.93 4.54
CA GLU A 35 -2.89 6.70 4.02
C GLU A 35 -2.53 6.19 2.62
N THR A 36 -2.46 7.09 1.63
CA THR A 36 -2.16 6.70 0.25
C THR A 36 -0.67 6.40 0.09
N LEU A 37 -0.36 5.15 -0.26
CA LEU A 37 1.01 4.72 -0.53
C LEU A 37 1.40 4.94 -1.99
N VAL A 38 0.44 4.69 -2.90
CA VAL A 38 0.65 4.82 -4.34
C VAL A 38 -0.60 5.37 -5.01
N ASP A 39 -0.41 6.46 -5.75
CA ASP A 39 -1.37 7.04 -6.67
C ASP A 39 -0.98 6.72 -8.12
N PRO A 40 -1.82 5.96 -8.87
CA PRO A 40 -1.54 5.62 -10.27
C PRO A 40 -1.27 6.82 -11.18
N VAL A 41 -1.97 7.94 -10.95
CA VAL A 41 -1.88 9.14 -11.79
C VAL A 41 -0.65 9.95 -11.41
N VAL A 42 -0.48 10.22 -10.12
CA VAL A 42 0.59 11.10 -9.61
C VAL A 42 1.94 10.40 -9.62
N ASP A 43 2.02 9.17 -9.12
CA ASP A 43 3.30 8.48 -8.91
C ASP A 43 3.76 7.71 -10.15
N LEU A 44 2.81 7.17 -10.93
CA LEU A 44 3.11 6.29 -12.07
C LEU A 44 2.88 6.95 -13.43
N GLY A 45 2.27 8.14 -13.47
CA GLY A 45 1.98 8.89 -14.69
C GLY A 45 0.91 8.25 -15.57
N LEU A 46 -0.04 7.52 -14.96
CA LEU A 46 -1.14 6.90 -15.68
C LEU A 46 -2.29 7.90 -15.91
N LEU A 47 -3.19 7.56 -16.84
CA LEU A 47 -4.38 8.36 -17.11
C LEU A 47 -5.35 8.30 -15.93
N ASP A 48 -6.21 9.30 -15.80
CA ASP A 48 -7.28 9.28 -14.81
C ASP A 48 -8.20 8.06 -15.03
N GLY A 49 -8.62 7.44 -13.93
CA GLY A 49 -9.34 6.16 -13.95
C GLY A 49 -8.47 4.94 -14.26
N ALA A 50 -7.15 5.10 -14.47
CA ALA A 50 -6.27 3.95 -14.60
C ALA A 50 -6.28 3.10 -13.33
N ARG A 51 -6.12 1.80 -13.52
CA ARG A 51 -6.07 0.83 -12.44
C ARG A 51 -4.72 0.16 -12.42
N ILE A 52 -4.31 -0.24 -11.23
CA ILE A 52 -3.12 -1.05 -11.00
C ILE A 52 -3.52 -2.31 -10.25
N SER A 53 -2.72 -3.36 -10.38
CA SER A 53 -2.82 -4.54 -9.54
C SER A 53 -1.55 -4.71 -8.72
N LEU A 54 -1.71 -5.03 -7.45
CA LEU A 54 -0.63 -5.45 -6.57
C LEU A 54 -0.33 -6.92 -6.83
N GLU A 55 0.82 -7.21 -7.42
CA GLU A 55 1.25 -8.56 -7.78
C GLU A 55 2.16 -9.18 -6.72
N TYR A 56 2.91 -8.37 -5.98
CA TYR A 56 3.81 -8.88 -4.95
C TYR A 56 3.97 -7.85 -3.84
N VAL A 57 4.00 -8.35 -2.60
CA VAL A 57 4.30 -7.53 -1.41
C VAL A 57 5.33 -8.25 -0.54
N ALA A 58 6.37 -7.53 -0.15
CA ALA A 58 7.29 -7.94 0.91
C ALA A 58 7.32 -6.84 1.97
N TYR A 59 7.33 -7.20 3.24
CA TYR A 59 7.28 -6.22 4.31
C TYR A 59 8.02 -6.73 5.54
N ASN A 60 8.37 -5.79 6.42
CA ASN A 60 8.86 -6.06 7.75
C ASN A 60 8.43 -4.90 8.65
N PHE A 61 7.75 -5.21 9.76
CA PHE A 61 7.23 -4.25 10.72
C PHE A 61 7.79 -4.56 12.11
N ALA A 62 7.90 -3.51 12.91
CA ALA A 62 8.23 -3.57 14.33
C ALA A 62 7.18 -2.77 15.11
N GLY A 63 6.42 -3.45 15.96
CA GLY A 63 5.42 -2.89 16.87
C GLY A 63 4.00 -2.71 16.31
N PHE A 64 3.74 -3.05 15.04
CA PHE A 64 2.42 -2.83 14.43
C PHE A 64 2.07 -3.82 13.32
N ASP A 65 0.77 -3.98 13.13
CA ASP A 65 0.16 -4.63 11.97
C ASP A 65 -0.34 -3.56 10.99
N ALA A 66 -0.52 -3.94 9.72
CA ALA A 66 -1.15 -3.07 8.75
C ALA A 66 -2.11 -3.83 7.83
N ARG A 67 -2.95 -3.08 7.14
CA ARG A 67 -3.83 -3.58 6.10
C ARG A 67 -3.63 -2.77 4.84
N LEU A 68 -3.35 -3.46 3.74
CA LEU A 68 -3.37 -2.89 2.39
C LEU A 68 -4.76 -3.02 1.79
N GLU A 69 -5.25 -1.95 1.19
CA GLU A 69 -6.51 -1.93 0.47
C GLU A 69 -6.46 -0.90 -0.66
N PHE A 70 -7.29 -1.09 -1.68
CA PHE A 70 -7.48 -0.06 -2.69
C PHE A 70 -8.55 0.92 -2.22
N ALA A 71 -8.34 2.21 -2.51
CA ALA A 71 -9.30 3.27 -2.26
C ALA A 71 -10.59 3.00 -3.04
N SER A 72 -11.59 2.50 -2.33
CA SER A 72 -12.89 2.15 -2.86
C SER A 72 -13.88 3.25 -2.46
N GLY A 73 -14.30 4.08 -3.41
CA GLY A 73 -14.99 5.36 -3.16
C GLY A 73 -16.15 5.31 -2.16
N LEU A 74 -17.38 5.15 -2.64
CA LEU A 74 -18.57 5.14 -1.78
C LEU A 74 -18.87 3.77 -1.17
N VAL A 75 -18.31 2.71 -1.75
CA VAL A 75 -18.50 1.32 -1.32
C VAL A 75 -17.16 0.77 -0.87
N ASP A 76 -17.09 0.29 0.37
CA ASP A 76 -15.89 -0.36 0.90
C ASP A 76 -15.63 -1.67 0.14
N ASN A 77 -14.42 -1.84 -0.38
CA ASN A 77 -14.03 -3.05 -1.08
C ASN A 77 -13.67 -4.15 -0.07
N ASN A 78 -14.20 -5.36 -0.24
CA ASN A 78 -13.85 -6.51 0.59
C ASN A 78 -12.41 -7.02 0.36
N ARG A 79 -11.72 -6.49 -0.66
CA ARG A 79 -10.37 -6.90 -1.05
C ARG A 79 -9.31 -6.17 -0.25
N LYS A 80 -8.97 -6.76 0.88
CA LYS A 80 -8.00 -6.23 1.82
C LYS A 80 -6.96 -7.29 2.13
N TRP A 81 -5.72 -6.88 2.29
CA TRP A 81 -4.64 -7.79 2.66
C TRP A 81 -4.03 -7.38 3.99
N VAL A 82 -4.01 -8.30 4.95
CA VAL A 82 -3.43 -8.06 6.27
C VAL A 82 -1.94 -8.38 6.24
N LEU A 83 -1.15 -7.44 6.74
CA LEU A 83 0.29 -7.49 6.89
C LEU A 83 0.58 -7.52 8.39
N SER A 84 0.84 -8.71 8.93
CA SER A 84 1.05 -8.88 10.38
C SER A 84 2.52 -8.82 10.77
N GLU A 85 2.82 -8.16 11.89
CA GLU A 85 4.14 -8.11 12.49
C GLU A 85 4.75 -9.52 12.63
N GLY A 86 6.06 -9.63 12.46
CA GLY A 86 6.78 -10.90 12.57
C GLY A 86 6.59 -11.85 11.39
N THR A 87 5.74 -11.49 10.41
CA THR A 87 5.59 -12.24 9.17
C THR A 87 6.64 -11.79 8.16
N ASN A 88 7.76 -12.50 8.09
CA ASN A 88 8.89 -12.14 7.23
C ASN A 88 8.82 -12.76 5.82
N HIS A 89 7.63 -13.15 5.37
CA HIS A 89 7.47 -13.85 4.10
C HIS A 89 6.88 -12.92 3.03
N PRO A 90 7.57 -12.79 1.89
CA PRO A 90 6.97 -12.13 0.74
C PRO A 90 5.77 -12.92 0.22
N ILE A 91 4.81 -12.21 -0.31
CA ILE A 91 3.53 -12.75 -0.78
C ILE A 91 3.43 -12.44 -2.27
N ASP A 92 3.42 -13.49 -3.09
CA ASP A 92 3.19 -13.43 -4.54
C ASP A 92 1.70 -13.64 -4.83
N LEU A 93 1.06 -12.58 -5.31
CA LEU A 93 -0.34 -12.52 -5.73
C LEU A 93 -0.47 -12.58 -7.26
N GLY A 94 0.61 -12.43 -8.01
CA GLY A 94 0.60 -12.29 -9.47
C GLY A 94 0.02 -13.51 -10.18
N ARG A 95 0.21 -14.71 -9.63
CA ARG A 95 -0.35 -15.95 -10.18
C ARG A 95 -1.88 -16.01 -10.16
N PHE A 96 -2.51 -15.25 -9.28
CA PHE A 96 -3.96 -15.19 -9.14
C PHE A 96 -4.56 -13.92 -9.77
N GLY A 97 -3.77 -13.16 -10.53
CA GLY A 97 -4.18 -11.89 -11.14
C GLY A 97 -3.95 -10.66 -10.26
N GLY A 98 -3.33 -10.83 -9.09
CA GLY A 98 -3.03 -9.76 -8.15
C GLY A 98 -4.24 -9.31 -7.31
N LEU A 99 -3.96 -8.49 -6.30
CA LEU A 99 -4.99 -7.69 -5.63
C LEU A 99 -5.23 -6.45 -6.49
N TYR A 100 -6.48 -6.18 -6.87
CA TYR A 100 -6.81 -5.02 -7.69
C TYR A 100 -8.15 -4.43 -7.24
N ASP A 101 -8.28 -3.12 -7.49
CA ASP A 101 -9.50 -2.38 -7.27
C ASP A 101 -10.61 -2.83 -8.23
N ASP A 102 -11.67 -3.45 -7.69
CA ASP A 102 -12.87 -3.86 -8.44
C ASP A 102 -14.09 -2.98 -8.16
N SER A 103 -13.91 -1.82 -7.51
CA SER A 103 -15.00 -0.88 -7.20
C SER A 103 -15.61 -0.19 -8.44
N THR A 104 -15.29 -0.66 -9.64
CA THR A 104 -15.80 -0.18 -10.93
C THR A 104 -15.61 1.34 -11.09
N VAL A 105 -16.70 2.10 -11.13
CA VAL A 105 -16.75 3.55 -11.38
C VAL A 105 -16.34 4.41 -10.19
N ASP A 106 -16.33 3.88 -8.97
CA ASP A 106 -16.13 4.69 -7.76
C ASP A 106 -14.69 4.65 -7.22
N GLY A 107 -13.84 3.78 -7.78
CA GLY A 107 -12.44 3.62 -7.34
C GLY A 107 -11.51 4.68 -7.91
N THR A 108 -10.51 5.08 -7.13
CA THR A 108 -9.39 5.91 -7.63
C THR A 108 -8.21 5.06 -8.09
N GLY A 109 -8.21 3.74 -7.80
CA GLY A 109 -7.06 2.87 -8.02
C GLY A 109 -5.87 3.15 -7.11
N GLN A 110 -6.00 4.07 -6.15
CA GLN A 110 -4.97 4.36 -5.16
C GLN A 110 -4.81 3.18 -4.20
N LEU A 111 -3.56 2.80 -3.94
CA LEU A 111 -3.24 1.80 -2.93
C LEU A 111 -3.02 2.50 -1.60
N GLN A 112 -3.77 2.09 -0.58
CA GLN A 112 -3.78 2.69 0.74
C GLN A 112 -3.35 1.70 1.82
N ILE A 113 -2.88 2.24 2.93
CA ILE A 113 -2.55 1.50 4.14
C ILE A 113 -3.33 2.03 5.34
N THR A 114 -3.79 1.10 6.18
CA THR A 114 -4.30 1.40 7.51
C THR A 114 -3.48 0.60 8.52
N THR A 115 -2.97 1.23 9.57
CA THR A 115 -2.18 0.55 10.61
C THR A 115 -3.00 0.24 11.85
N ILE A 116 -2.53 -0.74 12.64
CA ILE A 116 -3.02 -1.05 13.98
C ILE A 116 -1.80 -1.31 14.88
N GLY A 117 -1.68 -0.56 15.96
CA GLY A 117 -0.56 -0.62 16.90
C GLY A 117 0.52 0.44 16.66
N PHE A 118 0.42 1.27 15.61
CA PHE A 118 1.46 2.22 15.17
C PHE A 118 1.53 3.48 16.04
N THR A 119 1.80 3.29 17.33
CA THR A 119 1.54 4.28 18.39
C THR A 119 2.77 4.64 19.22
N SER A 120 3.88 3.89 19.10
CA SER A 120 5.15 4.17 19.76
C SER A 120 6.13 4.82 18.79
N SER A 121 6.96 5.75 19.27
CA SER A 121 8.01 6.39 18.45
C SER A 121 9.11 5.44 17.99
N THR A 122 9.09 4.19 18.45
CA THR A 122 9.97 3.10 17.98
C THR A 122 9.36 2.28 16.86
N ASP A 123 8.07 2.48 16.55
CA ASP A 123 7.37 1.68 15.57
C ASP A 123 7.81 2.11 14.17
N MET A 124 8.35 1.15 13.43
CA MET A 124 8.92 1.39 12.12
C MET A 124 8.78 0.19 11.22
N GLY A 125 8.67 0.45 9.92
CA GLY A 125 8.42 -0.60 8.96
C GLY A 125 8.85 -0.24 7.56
N SER A 126 8.99 -1.28 6.74
CA SER A 126 9.23 -1.12 5.31
C SER A 126 8.36 -2.08 4.51
N ILE A 127 7.95 -1.63 3.32
CA ILE A 127 7.12 -2.39 2.39
C ILE A 127 7.70 -2.23 1.00
N MET A 128 7.96 -3.34 0.31
CA MET A 128 8.25 -3.38 -1.11
C MET A 128 7.02 -3.91 -1.85
N LEU A 129 6.56 -3.13 -2.83
CA LEU A 129 5.39 -3.39 -3.64
C LEU A 129 5.81 -3.59 -5.09
N GLN A 130 5.36 -4.68 -5.72
CA GLN A 130 5.37 -4.82 -7.18
C GLN A 130 3.95 -4.62 -7.70
N LEU A 131 3.83 -3.66 -8.59
CA LEU A 131 2.55 -3.26 -9.18
C LEU A 131 2.59 -3.55 -10.68
N ARG A 132 1.45 -3.97 -11.22
CA ARG A 132 1.21 -4.03 -12.66
C ARG A 132 0.24 -2.93 -13.08
N LYS A 133 0.55 -2.33 -14.22
CA LYS A 133 -0.19 -1.25 -14.87
C LYS A 133 -1.05 -1.82 -16.00
N TYR A 134 -2.20 -1.20 -16.21
CA TYR A 134 -3.13 -1.53 -17.29
C TYR A 134 -3.27 -0.35 -18.25
#